data_AF-E4XCU6-F1
#
_entry.id   AF-E4XCU6-F1
#
_cell.length_a   1.000
_cell.length_b   1.000
_cell.length_c   1.000
_cell.angle_alpha   90.00
_cell.angle_beta   90.00
_cell.angle_gamma   90.00
#
_symmetry.space_group_name_H-M   'P 1'
#
loop_
_entity.id
_entity.type
_entity.pdbx_description
1 polymer ?
#
loop_
_entity_poly.entity_id
_entity_poly.type
_entity_poly.pdbx_seq_one_letter_code
_entity_poly.pdbx_strand_id
1 'polypeptide(L)'
;MCGIMSYIVTPNLPEQINALQIAPKSAPPARPKPRVAAKPRTYPKARVIYDYNAQDNDELTLREQNIVDVISEDPSGWWRVSFQGKSGLFPGSYVEKI
;
A
#
# COMPACT_ATOMS: atom_id res chain seq x y z
N MET A 1 -37.98 -25.88 -34.12
CA MET A 1 -36.71 -26.22 -34.80
C MET A 1 -35.63 -25.34 -34.18
N CYS A 2 -34.69 -25.96 -33.46
CA CYS A 2 -33.53 -25.33 -32.84
C CYS A 2 -32.53 -24.83 -33.89
N GLY A 3 -31.70 -23.85 -33.54
CA GLY A 3 -30.50 -23.48 -34.32
C GLY A 3 -30.08 -22.01 -34.15
N ILE A 4 -29.71 -21.57 -32.93
CA ILE A 4 -28.33 -21.38 -32.43
C ILE A 4 -27.59 -20.10 -32.93
N MET A 5 -27.46 -19.16 -31.99
CA MET A 5 -26.26 -18.34 -31.67
C MET A 5 -25.50 -17.72 -32.86
N SER A 6 -25.87 -16.56 -33.38
CA SER A 6 -25.70 -15.22 -32.78
C SER A 6 -24.31 -14.98 -32.16
N TYR A 7 -23.49 -14.28 -32.94
CA TYR A 7 -22.35 -13.42 -32.55
C TYR A 7 -21.21 -14.08 -31.74
N ILE A 8 -20.18 -14.55 -32.46
CA ILE A 8 -18.80 -14.50 -31.97
C ILE A 8 -18.32 -13.05 -31.95
N VAL A 9 -18.84 -12.31 -30.98
CA VAL A 9 -18.10 -11.22 -30.36
C VAL A 9 -17.24 -11.90 -29.29
N THR A 10 -15.95 -11.60 -29.26
CA THR A 10 -15.09 -11.88 -28.10
C THR A 10 -15.20 -10.67 -27.19
N PRO A 11 -16.12 -10.60 -26.21
CA PRO A 11 -16.02 -9.58 -25.21
C PRO A 11 -15.05 -10.09 -24.16
N ASN A 12 -14.07 -9.24 -23.89
CA ASN A 12 -13.57 -9.01 -22.56
C ASN A 12 -12.60 -10.08 -22.01
N LEU A 13 -11.33 -9.77 -22.20
CA LEU A 13 -10.22 -10.18 -21.36
C LEU A 13 -10.63 -10.07 -19.86
N PRO A 14 -10.79 -11.16 -19.11
CA PRO A 14 -11.15 -11.10 -17.71
C PRO A 14 -9.87 -11.13 -16.89
N GLU A 15 -9.07 -10.06 -16.88
CA GLU A 15 -7.81 -10.17 -16.13
C GLU A 15 -7.28 -8.96 -15.40
N GLN A 16 -7.98 -7.85 -15.22
CA GLN A 16 -7.52 -6.87 -14.23
C GLN A 16 -8.67 -6.53 -13.29
N ILE A 17 -9.10 -7.60 -12.62
CA ILE A 17 -9.85 -7.60 -11.37
C ILE A 17 -9.43 -6.40 -10.52
N ASN A 18 -10.36 -5.46 -10.40
CA ASN A 18 -10.55 -4.73 -9.17
C ASN A 18 -9.33 -3.89 -8.74
N ALA A 19 -9.15 -2.76 -9.43
CA ALA A 19 -8.60 -1.56 -8.81
C ALA A 19 -9.52 -1.11 -7.66
N LEU A 20 -9.59 -1.91 -6.59
CA LEU A 20 -10.21 -1.56 -5.33
C LEU A 20 -9.39 -0.45 -4.70
N GLN A 21 -9.76 0.76 -5.07
CA GLN A 21 -10.31 1.78 -4.19
C GLN A 21 -10.73 1.27 -2.78
N ILE A 22 -9.85 0.69 -1.96
CA ILE A 22 -10.14 0.42 -0.54
C ILE A 22 -8.88 0.57 0.30
N ALA A 23 -8.40 1.80 0.44
CA ALA A 23 -8.04 2.26 1.78
C ALA A 23 -9.18 3.18 2.24
N PRO A 24 -10.09 2.74 3.12
CA PRO A 24 -11.10 3.62 3.67
C PRO A 24 -10.42 4.37 4.80
N LYS A 25 -9.82 5.54 4.54
CA LYS A 25 -9.09 6.20 5.61
C LYS A 25 -9.41 7.68 5.72
N SER A 26 -10.39 7.94 6.60
CA SER A 26 -10.25 8.97 7.63
C SER A 26 -8.82 8.91 8.17
N ALA A 27 -7.96 9.81 7.68
CA ALA A 27 -6.59 9.94 8.15
C ALA A 27 -6.63 10.14 9.68
N PRO A 28 -5.84 9.38 10.47
CA PRO A 28 -5.70 9.70 11.89
C PRO A 28 -5.17 11.14 12.01
N PRO A 29 -5.61 11.91 13.02
CA PRO A 29 -5.20 13.30 13.17
C PRO A 29 -3.68 13.37 13.17
N ALA A 30 -3.13 14.20 12.28
CA ALA A 30 -1.69 14.36 12.04
C ALA A 30 -0.93 14.42 13.38
N ARG A 31 -0.32 13.29 13.78
CA ARG A 31 0.48 13.26 15.00
C ARG A 31 1.74 14.10 14.73
N PRO A 32 2.06 15.10 15.57
CA PRO A 32 3.21 15.97 15.35
C PRO A 32 4.46 15.11 15.27
N LYS A 33 5.23 15.29 14.19
CA LYS A 33 6.46 14.55 13.90
C LYS A 33 7.45 14.72 15.06
N PRO A 34 7.74 13.70 15.90
CA PRO A 34 8.99 13.71 16.62
C PRO A 34 10.02 13.30 15.58
N ARG A 35 10.81 14.28 15.12
CA ARG A 35 12.05 14.03 14.40
C ARG A 35 13.05 13.43 15.40
N VAL A 36 12.77 12.21 15.87
CA VAL A 36 13.68 11.49 16.75
C VAL A 36 14.81 10.96 15.88
N ALA A 37 15.95 11.64 16.01
CA ALA A 37 17.23 11.24 15.46
C ALA A 37 17.44 9.73 15.68
N ALA A 38 17.81 9.07 14.59
CA ALA A 38 18.05 7.65 14.48
C ALA A 38 19.04 7.17 15.54
N LYS A 39 18.54 6.49 16.56
CA LYS A 39 19.31 5.36 17.11
C LYS A 39 19.30 4.26 16.04
N PRO A 40 20.41 3.55 15.78
CA PRO A 40 20.43 2.42 14.85
C PRO A 40 19.63 1.27 15.46
N ARG A 41 18.30 1.38 15.42
CA ARG A 41 17.40 0.28 15.68
C ARG A 41 17.28 -0.44 14.35
N THR A 42 17.70 -1.69 14.31
CA THR A 42 17.38 -2.60 13.20
C THR A 42 15.86 -2.61 13.07
N TYR A 43 15.35 -1.91 12.07
CA TYR A 43 13.91 -1.92 11.78
C TYR A 43 13.58 -3.21 11.05
N PRO A 44 12.45 -3.86 11.36
CA PRO A 44 11.97 -4.99 10.57
C PRO A 44 11.69 -4.52 9.15
N LYS A 45 12.06 -5.33 8.17
CA LYS A 45 11.83 -5.03 6.76
C LYS A 45 10.47 -5.59 6.35
N ALA A 46 9.78 -4.86 5.49
CA ALA A 46 8.56 -5.32 4.87
C ALA A 46 8.61 -5.09 3.36
N ARG A 47 8.08 -6.04 2.60
CA ARG A 47 7.92 -5.98 1.17
C ARG A 47 6.52 -5.49 0.84
N VAL A 48 6.43 -4.46 0.03
CA VAL A 48 5.16 -3.96 -0.48
C VAL A 48 4.60 -4.96 -1.47
N ILE A 49 3.37 -5.40 -1.26
CA ILE A 49 2.67 -6.38 -2.11
C ILE A 49 1.67 -5.73 -3.06
N TYR A 50 1.35 -4.45 -2.83
CA TYR A 50 0.42 -3.66 -3.64
C TYR A 50 0.94 -2.23 -3.80
N ASP A 51 0.79 -1.65 -4.97
CA ASP A 51 1.10 -0.24 -5.18
C ASP A 51 0.16 0.67 -4.38
N TYR A 52 0.72 1.76 -3.86
CA TYR A 52 0.00 2.78 -3.13
C TYR A 52 0.62 4.14 -3.43
N ASN A 53 -0.22 5.07 -3.87
CA ASN A 53 0.19 6.44 -4.12
C ASN A 53 -0.16 7.32 -2.91
N ALA A 54 0.85 7.98 -2.34
CA ALA A 54 0.65 8.95 -1.28
C ALA A 54 -0.33 10.02 -1.73
N GLN A 55 -1.33 10.28 -0.89
CA GLN A 55 -2.30 11.35 -1.06
C GLN A 55 -1.87 12.62 -0.32
N ASP A 56 -1.03 12.49 0.72
CA ASP A 56 -0.57 13.58 1.56
C ASP A 56 0.96 13.56 1.76
N ASN A 57 1.52 14.66 2.28
CA ASN A 57 2.96 14.78 2.55
C ASN A 57 3.44 13.89 3.70
N ASP A 58 2.52 13.44 4.54
CA ASP A 58 2.79 12.50 5.63
C ASP A 58 2.73 11.03 5.19
N GLU A 59 2.28 10.75 3.97
CA GLU A 59 2.19 9.42 3.38
C GLU A 59 3.37 9.10 2.46
N LEU A 60 3.57 7.81 2.16
CA LEU A 60 4.63 7.36 1.25
C LEU A 60 4.09 6.67 0.01
N THR A 61 4.50 7.15 -1.17
CA THR A 61 4.26 6.44 -2.42
C THR A 61 5.22 5.26 -2.51
N LEU A 62 4.66 4.05 -2.53
CA LEU A 62 5.41 2.81 -2.70
C LEU A 62 4.77 1.97 -3.79
N ARG A 63 5.60 1.17 -4.46
CA ARG A 63 5.13 0.20 -5.46
C ARG A 63 5.30 -1.22 -4.93
N GLU A 64 4.56 -2.15 -5.52
CA GLU A 64 4.82 -3.57 -5.32
C GLU A 64 6.32 -3.89 -5.44
N GLN A 65 6.76 -4.89 -4.69
CA GLN A 65 8.15 -5.33 -4.57
C GLN A 65 9.10 -4.34 -3.89
N ASN A 66 8.66 -3.16 -3.47
CA ASN A 66 9.52 -2.23 -2.72
C ASN A 66 9.76 -2.77 -1.30
N ILE A 67 11.02 -2.75 -0.86
CA ILE A 67 11.39 -3.12 0.50
C ILE A 67 11.51 -1.86 1.35
N VAL A 68 10.75 -1.81 2.43
CA VAL A 68 10.70 -0.67 3.35
C VAL A 68 11.05 -1.08 4.77
N ASP A 69 11.62 -0.14 5.51
CA ASP A 69 11.93 -0.33 6.92
C ASP A 69 10.74 0.12 7.77
N VAL A 70 10.16 -0.78 8.54
CA VAL A 70 9.01 -0.47 9.41
C VAL A 70 9.53 0.19 10.69
N ILE A 71 9.33 1.50 10.80
CA ILE A 71 9.73 2.33 11.94
C ILE A 71 8.81 2.08 13.14
N SER A 72 7.50 2.07 12.89
CA SER A 72 6.46 1.85 13.90
C SER A 72 5.27 1.12 13.29
N GLU A 73 4.76 0.14 14.02
CA GLU A 73 3.52 -0.56 13.67
C GLU A 73 2.40 -0.02 14.57
N ASP A 74 1.47 0.78 14.03
CA ASP A 74 0.28 1.17 14.79
C ASP A 74 -0.83 0.11 14.63
N PRO A 75 -1.55 -0.21 15.73
CA PRO A 75 -2.67 -1.15 15.70
C PRO A 75 -3.86 -0.64 14.87
N SER A 76 -3.88 0.64 14.49
CA SER A 76 -4.84 1.21 13.53
C SER A 76 -4.65 0.73 12.09
N GLY A 77 -3.64 -0.11 11.81
CA GLY A 77 -3.34 -0.61 10.46
C GLY A 77 -2.62 0.41 9.58
N TRP A 78 -2.02 1.43 10.18
CA TRP A 78 -1.10 2.36 9.53
C TRP A 78 0.26 2.18 10.14
N TRP A 79 1.24 1.82 9.33
CA TRP A 79 2.60 1.65 9.79
C TRP A 79 3.42 2.83 9.31
N ARG A 80 4.28 3.33 10.19
CA ARG A 80 5.28 4.30 9.80
C ARG A 80 6.44 3.55 9.18
N VAL A 81 6.71 3.81 7.90
CA VAL A 81 7.77 3.15 7.14
C VAL A 81 8.77 4.16 6.63
N SER A 82 10.00 3.70 6.39
CA SER A 82 11.08 4.43 5.75
C SER A 82 11.45 3.76 4.43
N PHE A 83 11.55 4.54 3.36
CA PHE A 83 11.99 4.07 2.04
C PHE A 83 12.78 5.17 1.34
N GLN A 84 13.95 4.83 0.81
CA GLN A 84 14.84 5.77 0.09
C GLN A 84 15.12 7.07 0.89
N GLY A 85 15.26 6.98 2.21
CA GLY A 85 15.49 8.14 3.08
C GLY A 85 14.26 9.02 3.34
N LYS A 86 13.09 8.67 2.80
CA LYS A 86 11.81 9.28 3.12
C LYS A 86 11.08 8.42 4.15
N SER A 87 10.41 9.05 5.11
CA SER A 87 9.58 8.33 6.09
C SER A 87 8.18 8.89 6.11
N GLY A 88 7.19 8.02 6.23
CA GLY A 88 5.79 8.35 6.08
C GLY A 88 4.90 7.22 6.56
N LEU A 89 3.59 7.45 6.51
CA LEU A 89 2.58 6.45 6.82
C LEU A 89 2.30 5.59 5.60
N PHE A 90 2.13 4.30 5.85
CA PHE A 90 1.80 3.31 4.84
C PHE A 90 0.84 2.26 5.41
N PRO A 91 -0.17 1.80 4.66
CA PRO A 91 -1.07 0.77 5.16
C PRO A 91 -0.33 -0.56 5.39
N GLY A 92 -0.38 -1.07 6.62
CA GLY A 92 0.24 -2.35 6.98
C GLY A 92 -0.33 -3.54 6.20
N SER A 93 -1.58 -3.43 5.73
CA SER A 93 -2.24 -4.44 4.91
C SER A 93 -1.66 -4.57 3.49
N TYR A 94 -0.87 -3.60 3.04
CA TYR A 94 -0.28 -3.55 1.70
C TYR A 94 1.20 -3.94 1.72
N VAL A 95 1.71 -4.36 2.89
CA VAL A 95 3.07 -4.86 3.05
C VAL A 95 3.05 -6.23 3.70
N GLU A 96 4.05 -7.02 3.38
CA GLU A 96 4.34 -8.33 3.95
C GLU A 96 5.68 -8.25 4.67
N LYS A 97 5.73 -8.61 5.95
CA LYS A 97 7.00 -8.63 6.70
C LYS A 97 7.90 -9.74 6.14
N ILE A 98 9.20 -9.45 6.00
CA ILE A 98 10.21 -10.40 5.51
C ILE A 98 11.26 -10.74 6.57
#